data_AF-A0A7G9T9T7-F1
#
_entry.id   AF-A0A7G9T9T7-F1
#
_cell.length_a   1.000
_cell.length_b   1.000
_cell.length_c   1.000
_cell.angle_alpha   90.00
_cell.angle_beta   90.00
_cell.angle_gamma   90.00
#
_symmetry.space_group_name_H-M   'P 1'
#
loop_
_entity.id
_entity.type
_entity.pdbx_description
1 polymer ?
#
loop_
_entity_poly.entity_id
_entity_poly.type
_entity_poly.pdbx_seq_one_letter_code
_entity_poly.pdbx_strand_id
1 'polypeptide(L)'
;MLSRTVVIARNAPNPVLAHKFLDYLLSVRGQRVMAAQCGLPPIRKELDGVYERLGVNESQIGVLRPISLGPGLLVYLDQQKRRQMLGAWRAILGSSPR
;
A
#
# COMPACT_ATOMS: atom_id res chain seq x y z
N MET A 1 6.53 5.59 -1.21
CA MET A 1 5.75 4.42 -1.67
C MET A 1 4.91 3.94 -0.50
N LEU A 2 3.59 3.82 -0.68
CA LEU A 2 2.71 3.25 0.34
C LEU A 2 2.74 1.72 0.20
N SER A 3 3.07 1.00 1.29
CA SER A 3 2.97 -0.46 1.33
C SER A 3 1.51 -0.88 1.14
N ARG A 4 1.26 -1.84 0.25
CA ARG A 4 -0.07 -2.44 0.03
C ARG A 4 -0.11 -3.76 0.75
N THR A 5 -1.14 -3.96 1.58
CA THR A 5 -1.31 -5.18 2.36
C THR A 5 -2.58 -5.89 1.90
N VAL A 6 -2.50 -7.19 1.71
CA VAL A 6 -3.65 -8.07 1.46
C VAL A 6 -3.77 -9.01 2.64
N VAL A 7 -4.99 -9.18 3.16
CA VAL A 7 -5.29 -10.07 4.29
C VAL A 7 -6.50 -10.94 3.96
N ILE A 8 -6.49 -12.19 4.42
CA ILE A 8 -7.65 -13.09 4.35
C ILE A 8 -8.36 -13.00 5.70
N ALA A 9 -9.64 -12.61 5.70
CA ALA A 9 -10.44 -12.55 6.91
C ALA A 9 -10.58 -13.95 7.55
N ARG A 10 -10.54 -14.02 8.89
CA ARG A 10 -10.67 -15.29 9.63
C ARG A 10 -11.97 -16.03 9.31
N ASN A 11 -13.03 -15.29 9.05
CA ASN A 11 -14.37 -15.78 8.72
C ASN A 11 -14.69 -15.62 7.22
N ALA A 12 -13.68 -15.62 6.34
CA ALA A 12 -13.92 -15.53 4.91
C ALA A 12 -14.84 -16.68 4.45
N PRO A 13 -15.91 -16.41 3.69
CA PRO A 13 -16.86 -17.44 3.28
C PRO A 13 -16.23 -18.49 2.36
N ASN A 14 -15.17 -18.12 1.64
CA ASN A 14 -14.43 -19.00 0.72
C ASN A 14 -12.90 -18.82 0.92
N PRO A 15 -12.31 -19.39 2.00
CA PRO A 15 -10.90 -19.15 2.32
C PRO A 15 -9.96 -19.75 1.28
N VAL A 16 -10.33 -20.88 0.66
CA VAL A 16 -9.54 -21.54 -0.39
C VAL A 16 -9.42 -20.66 -1.64
N LEU A 17 -10.52 -20.04 -2.09
CA LEU A 17 -10.49 -19.13 -3.24
C LEU A 17 -9.73 -17.85 -2.93
N ALA A 18 -9.88 -17.32 -1.71
CA ALA A 18 -9.10 -16.17 -1.26
C ALA A 18 -7.60 -16.45 -1.29
N HIS A 19 -7.18 -17.65 -0.87
CA HIS A 19 -5.79 -18.09 -0.94
C HIS A 19 -5.29 -18.18 -2.38
N LYS A 20 -6.03 -18.86 -3.26
CA LYS A 20 -5.67 -18.96 -4.70
C LYS A 20 -5.57 -17.59 -5.36
N PHE A 21 -6.43 -16.65 -5.00
CA PHE A 21 -6.35 -15.29 -5.52
C PHE A 21 -5.13 -14.55 -5.00
N LEU A 22 -4.79 -14.71 -3.72
CA LEU A 22 -3.55 -14.17 -3.16
C LEU A 22 -2.31 -14.74 -3.86
N ASP A 23 -2.29 -16.06 -4.13
CA ASP A 23 -1.22 -16.70 -4.91
C ASP A 23 -1.11 -16.10 -6.31
N TYR A 24 -2.25 -15.84 -6.96
CA TYR A 24 -2.28 -15.17 -8.25
C TYR A 24 -1.70 -13.75 -8.18
N LEU A 25 -2.07 -12.95 -7.18
CA LEU A 25 -1.53 -11.60 -6.99
C LEU A 25 -0.01 -11.63 -6.80
N LEU A 26 0.52 -12.63 -6.08
CA LEU A 26 1.96 -12.82 -5.84
C LEU A 26 2.69 -13.48 -7.02
N SER A 27 1.96 -14.05 -7.99
CA SER A 27 2.55 -14.66 -9.17
C SER A 27 3.20 -13.61 -10.09
N VAL A 28 4.19 -14.02 -10.88
CA VAL A 28 4.82 -13.14 -11.89
C VAL A 28 3.77 -12.58 -12.85
N ARG A 29 2.77 -13.39 -13.23
CA ARG A 29 1.68 -12.94 -14.11
C ARG A 29 0.84 -11.85 -13.47
N GLY A 30 0.39 -12.06 -12.23
CA GLY A 30 -0.43 -11.07 -11.50
C GLY A 30 0.32 -9.75 -11.31
N GLN A 31 1.59 -9.81 -10.92
CA GLN A 31 2.45 -8.63 -10.76
C GLN A 31 2.64 -7.86 -12.08
N ARG A 32 2.81 -8.54 -13.22
CA ARG A 32 2.86 -7.87 -14.53
C ARG A 32 1.55 -7.17 -14.88
N VAL A 33 0.42 -7.81 -14.63
CA VAL A 33 -0.90 -7.21 -14.88
C VAL A 33 -1.09 -5.97 -14.01
N MET A 34 -0.75 -6.04 -12.72
CA MET A 34 -0.84 -4.90 -11.80
C MET A 34 0.07 -3.73 -12.20
N ALA A 35 1.30 -4.01 -12.64
CA ALA A 35 2.20 -2.98 -13.13
C ALA A 35 1.69 -2.31 -14.40
N ALA A 36 1.25 -3.11 -15.38
CA ALA A 36 0.82 -2.59 -16.68
C ALA A 36 -0.54 -1.85 -16.63
N GLN A 37 -1.51 -2.36 -15.85
CA GLN A 37 -2.88 -1.86 -15.89
C GLN A 37 -3.21 -0.90 -14.73
N CYS A 38 -2.54 -1.07 -13.59
CA CYS A 38 -2.83 -0.28 -12.38
C CYS A 38 -1.67 0.65 -12.00
N GLY A 39 -0.56 0.63 -12.73
CA GLY A 39 0.64 1.42 -12.43
C GLY A 39 1.26 1.06 -11.08
N LEU A 40 1.04 -0.17 -10.59
CA LEU A 40 1.49 -0.60 -9.25
C LEU A 40 2.85 -1.28 -9.31
N PRO A 41 3.78 -0.94 -8.41
CA PRO A 41 5.11 -1.53 -8.46
C PRO A 41 5.07 -3.02 -8.23
N PRO A 42 5.75 -3.81 -9.09
CA PRO A 42 5.96 -5.20 -8.75
C PRO A 42 6.85 -5.29 -7.51
N ILE A 43 6.55 -6.24 -6.63
CA ILE A 43 7.37 -6.55 -5.45
C ILE A 43 8.37 -7.68 -5.71
N ARG A 44 8.30 -8.30 -6.88
CA ARG A 44 9.14 -9.43 -7.29
C ARG A 44 10.39 -8.91 -8.01
N LYS A 45 11.56 -9.34 -7.54
CA LYS A 45 12.86 -8.99 -8.14
C LYS A 45 12.99 -9.40 -9.60
N GLU A 46 12.34 -10.50 -10.00
CA GLU A 46 12.37 -10.94 -11.41
C GLU A 46 11.61 -9.98 -12.36
N LEU A 47 10.91 -8.99 -11.81
CA LEU A 47 10.20 -7.93 -12.51
C LEU A 47 10.82 -6.54 -12.27
N ASP A 48 12.04 -6.48 -11.75
CA ASP A 48 12.80 -5.24 -11.67
C ASP A 48 12.99 -4.64 -13.09
N GLY A 49 13.05 -3.31 -13.18
CA GLY A 49 13.11 -2.59 -14.46
C GLY A 49 11.81 -2.60 -15.29
N VAL A 50 10.70 -3.12 -14.75
CA VAL A 50 9.37 -2.91 -15.38
C VAL A 50 9.04 -1.41 -15.45
N TYR A 51 9.46 -0.61 -14.47
CA TYR A 51 9.24 0.85 -14.50
C TYR A 51 10.14 1.62 -15.44
N GLU A 52 11.41 1.23 -15.55
CA GLU A 52 12.32 1.78 -16.57
C GLU A 52 11.73 1.55 -17.97
N ARG A 53 11.14 0.36 -18.21
CA ARG A 53 10.41 0.04 -19.45
C ARG A 53 9.06 0.74 -19.59
N LEU A 54 8.43 1.17 -18.50
CA LEU A 54 7.19 1.95 -18.50
C LEU A 54 7.44 3.47 -18.45
N GLY A 55 8.69 3.92 -18.55
CA GLY A 55 9.06 5.34 -18.57
C GLY A 55 8.94 6.07 -17.23
N VAL A 56 8.84 5.34 -16.11
CA VAL A 56 8.78 5.94 -14.78
C VAL A 56 10.21 6.11 -14.27
N ASN A 57 10.72 7.33 -14.33
CA ASN A 57 12.03 7.70 -13.80
C ASN A 57 12.03 7.60 -12.27
N GLU A 58 12.78 6.66 -11.72
CA GLU A 58 12.97 6.54 -10.26
C GLU A 58 13.53 7.82 -9.63
N SER A 59 14.25 8.63 -10.41
CA SER A 59 14.78 9.94 -10.03
C SER A 59 13.71 11.02 -9.76
N GLN A 60 12.47 10.84 -10.24
CA GLN A 60 11.34 11.73 -9.93
C GLN A 60 10.60 11.32 -8.64
N ILE A 61 10.87 10.12 -8.15
CA ILE A 61 10.29 9.59 -6.94
C ILE A 61 11.21 10.05 -5.80
N GLY A 62 10.94 11.25 -5.24
CA GLY A 62 11.68 11.74 -4.07
C GLY A 62 11.79 10.69 -2.96
N VAL A 63 12.81 10.82 -2.08
CA VAL A 63 13.24 9.81 -1.09
C VAL A 63 12.07 8.94 -0.59
N LEU A 64 12.05 7.70 -1.08
CA LEU A 64 11.07 6.71 -0.68
C LEU A 64 11.25 6.42 0.81
N ARG A 65 10.29 6.85 1.63
CA ARG A 65 10.19 6.45 3.04
C ARG A 65 9.27 5.23 3.16
N PRO A 66 9.80 3.99 3.15
CA PRO A 66 8.98 2.81 3.36
C PRO A 66 8.37 2.83 4.77
N ILE A 67 7.12 2.39 4.87
CA ILE A 67 6.48 2.16 6.17
C ILE A 67 6.79 0.72 6.56
N SER A 68 7.76 0.53 7.45
CA SER A 68 8.12 -0.79 7.96
C SER A 68 6.97 -1.38 8.77
N LEU A 69 6.54 -2.58 8.39
CA LEU A 69 5.57 -3.35 9.15
C LEU A 69 6.28 -3.99 10.36
N GLY A 70 6.16 -3.39 11.54
CA GLY A 70 6.78 -3.88 12.79
C GLY A 70 6.16 -3.28 14.05
N PRO A 71 6.66 -3.62 15.26
CA PRO A 71 6.08 -3.19 16.54
C PRO A 71 5.94 -1.67 16.69
N GLY A 72 6.75 -0.87 15.97
CA GLY A 72 6.62 0.58 15.92
C GLY A 72 5.29 1.09 15.37
N LEU A 73 4.58 0.31 14.54
CA LEU A 73 3.20 0.63 14.13
C LEU A 73 2.19 0.54 15.28
N LEU A 74 2.50 -0.23 16.34
CA LEU A 74 1.63 -0.32 17.52
C LEU A 74 1.58 1.00 18.29
N VAL A 75 2.62 1.84 18.19
CA VAL A 75 2.61 3.20 18.77
C VAL A 75 1.58 4.10 18.07
N TYR A 76 1.29 3.82 16.79
CA TYR A 76 0.22 4.48 16.03
C TYR A 76 -1.16 3.85 16.24
N LEU A 77 -1.28 2.75 16.99
CA LEU A 77 -2.55 2.20 17.46
C LEU A 77 -3.07 2.91 18.72
N ASP A 78 -2.32 3.86 19.28
CA ASP A 78 -2.80 4.71 20.36
C ASP A 78 -4.03 5.50 19.87
N GLN A 79 -5.20 5.08 20.35
CA GLN A 79 -6.47 5.65 19.95
C GLN A 79 -6.57 7.14 20.31
N GLN A 80 -5.88 7.58 21.36
CA GLN A 80 -5.86 8.98 21.80
C GLN A 80 -5.04 9.84 20.83
N LYS A 81 -3.84 9.40 20.42
CA LYS A 81 -3.04 10.08 19.41
C LYS A 81 -3.77 10.17 18.07
N ARG A 82 -4.43 9.07 17.65
CA ARG A 82 -5.27 9.07 16.45
C ARG A 82 -6.40 10.10 16.54
N ARG A 83 -7.14 10.15 17.66
CA ARG A 83 -8.21 11.12 17.88
C ARG A 83 -7.70 12.56 17.83
N GLN A 84 -6.58 12.85 18.51
CA GLN A 84 -5.99 14.19 18.53
C GLN A 84 -5.54 14.64 17.14
N MET A 85 -4.86 13.76 16.38
CA MET A 85 -4.45 14.03 15.01
C MET A 85 -5.65 14.33 14.10
N LEU A 86 -6.72 13.51 14.17
CA LEU A 86 -7.93 13.72 13.38
C LEU A 86 -8.68 14.99 13.78
N GLY A 87 -8.68 15.34 15.07
CA GLY A 87 -9.25 16.59 15.58
C GLY A 87 -8.53 17.82 15.02
N ALA A 88 -7.20 17.84 15.11
CA ALA A 88 -6.37 18.91 14.54
C ALA A 88 -6.56 19.03 13.02
N TRP A 89 -6.57 17.88 12.32
CA TRP A 89 -6.79 17.84 10.87
C TRP A 89 -8.13 18.46 10.46
N ARG A 90 -9.21 18.15 11.19
CA ARG A 90 -10.54 18.73 10.95
C ARG A 90 -10.60 20.23 11.26
N ALA A 91 -9.90 20.69 12.30
CA ALA A 91 -9.84 22.12 12.62
C ALA A 91 -9.19 22.94 11.49
N ILE A 92 -8.10 22.43 10.90
CA ILE A 92 -7.39 23.07 9.78
C ILE A 92 -8.26 23.11 8.52
N LEU A 93 -8.97 22.02 8.20
CA LEU A 93 -9.82 21.96 7.02
C LEU A 93 -11.17 22.65 7.19
N GLY A 94 -11.71 22.70 8.42
CA GLY A 94 -12.97 23.33 8.75
C GLY A 94 -12.90 24.85 8.90
N SER A 95 -11.70 25.41 9.06
CA SER A 95 -11.45 26.86 9.06
C SER A 95 -11.29 27.37 7.62
N SER A 96 -12.33 27.28 6.80
CA SER A 96 -12.43 28.11 5.60
C SER A 96 -13.14 29.41 6.01
N PRO A 97 -12.50 30.59 5.89
CA PRO A 97 -13.17 31.86 6.18
C PRO A 97 -14.26 32.09 5.13
N ARG A 98 -15.46 32.43 5.60
CA ARG A 98 -16.49 33.05 4.75
C ARG A 98 -16.11 34.49 4.44
#